data_AF-A0A5C8P3L2-F1
#
_entry.id   AF-A0A5C8P3L2-F1
#
_cell.length_a   1.000
_cell.length_b   1.000
_cell.length_c   1.000
_cell.angle_alpha   90.00
_cell.angle_beta   90.00
_cell.angle_gamma   90.00
#
_symmetry.space_group_name_H-M   'P 1'
#
loop_
_entity.id
_entity.type
_entity.pdbx_description
1 polymer ?
#
loop_
_entity_poly.entity_id
_entity_poly.type
_entity_poly.pdbx_seq_one_letter_code
_entity_poly.pdbx_strand_id
1 'polypeptide(L)'
;MEKFYVIKRTTGKDERFTVIDAMSLDEADAIFLVRHEEDKDAMKKGEEILIFEADGDLKFDENNRVVLPTKGEMIIHRQLS
;
A
#
# COMPACT_ATOMS: atom_id res chain seq x y z
N MET A 1 -4.17 -17.94 2.62
CA MET A 1 -4.39 -16.56 3.07
C MET A 1 -3.12 -15.85 2.74
N GLU A 2 -3.20 -14.91 1.81
CA GLU A 2 -2.07 -14.15 1.35
C GLU A 2 -1.94 -12.89 2.19
N LYS A 3 -0.71 -12.40 2.30
CA LYS A 3 -0.42 -11.14 2.99
C LYS A 3 -0.34 -10.04 1.95
N PHE A 4 -0.96 -8.92 2.23
CA PHE A 4 -0.90 -7.72 1.39
C PHE A 4 -0.21 -6.61 2.16
N TYR A 5 0.87 -6.10 1.59
CA TYR A 5 1.53 -4.92 2.13
C TYR A 5 0.76 -3.68 1.73
N VAL A 6 0.46 -2.84 2.72
CA VAL A 6 -0.09 -1.50 2.52
C VAL A 6 1.02 -0.51 2.78
N ILE A 7 1.42 0.23 1.76
CA ILE A 7 2.51 1.19 1.80
C ILE A 7 1.96 2.59 1.63
N LYS A 8 2.29 3.47 2.57
CA LYS A 8 2.04 4.90 2.45
C LYS A 8 3.25 5.54 1.78
N ARG A 9 3.07 5.97 0.55
CA ARG A 9 4.06 6.71 -0.23
C ARG A 9 3.83 8.20 -0.03
N THR A 10 4.88 8.88 0.43
CA THR A 10 4.93 10.33 0.57
C THR A 10 5.91 10.93 -0.43
N THR A 11 5.96 12.25 -0.56
CA THR A 11 6.91 12.92 -1.45
C THR A 11 8.38 12.57 -1.13
N GLY A 12 8.71 12.25 0.12
CA GLY A 12 10.09 12.00 0.56
C GLY A 12 10.49 10.54 0.78
N LYS A 13 9.53 9.67 1.11
CA LYS A 13 9.80 8.26 1.48
C LYS A 13 8.55 7.40 1.34
N ASP A 14 8.76 6.09 1.29
CA ASP A 14 7.71 5.10 1.43
C ASP A 14 7.79 4.48 2.82
N GLU A 15 6.64 4.28 3.45
CA GLU A 15 6.55 3.67 4.77
C GLU A 15 5.55 2.53 4.74
N ARG A 16 5.90 1.41 5.39
CA ARG A 16 4.94 0.34 5.60
C ARG A 16 3.87 0.83 6.57
N PHE A 17 2.66 0.98 6.06
CA PHE A 17 1.51 1.46 6.82
C PHE A 17 0.91 0.31 7.63
N THR A 18 0.51 -0.76 6.96
CA THR A 18 -0.01 -1.97 7.61
C THR A 18 0.19 -3.21 6.74
N VAL A 19 -0.17 -4.37 7.27
CA VAL A 19 -0.24 -5.64 6.54
C VAL A 19 -1.65 -6.20 6.72
N ILE A 20 -2.27 -6.61 5.63
CA ILE A 20 -3.62 -7.18 5.62
C ILE A 20 -3.54 -8.63 5.17
N ASP A 21 -4.05 -9.55 5.97
CA ASP A 21 -4.28 -10.94 5.57
C ASP A 21 -5.62 -11.02 4.83
N ALA A 22 -5.60 -11.43 3.56
CA ALA A 22 -6.79 -11.56 2.71
C ALA A 22 -6.65 -12.75 1.74
N MET A 23 -7.73 -13.12 1.05
CA MET A 23 -7.69 -14.13 0.00
C MET A 23 -7.36 -13.55 -1.38
N SER A 24 -7.60 -12.26 -1.59
CA SER A 24 -7.33 -11.55 -2.84
C SER A 24 -6.96 -10.09 -2.62
N LEU A 25 -6.42 -9.47 -3.67
CA LEU A 25 -6.09 -8.04 -3.67
C LEU A 25 -7.33 -7.16 -3.47
N ASP A 26 -8.46 -7.52 -4.09
CA ASP A 26 -9.74 -6.81 -3.92
C ASP A 26 -10.26 -6.92 -2.48
N GLU A 27 -10.11 -8.08 -1.84
CA GLU A 27 -10.50 -8.24 -0.44
C GLU A 27 -9.58 -7.45 0.49
N ALA A 28 -8.26 -7.43 0.20
CA ALA A 28 -7.31 -6.60 0.95
C ALA A 28 -7.66 -5.11 0.82
N ASP A 29 -8.04 -4.66 -0.37
CA ASP A 29 -8.48 -3.29 -0.61
C ASP A 29 -9.77 -2.97 0.14
N ALA A 30 -10.79 -3.83 0.07
CA ALA A 30 -12.02 -3.64 0.81
C ALA A 30 -11.79 -3.57 2.33
N ILE A 31 -10.93 -4.44 2.88
CA ILE A 31 -10.55 -4.40 4.30
C ILE A 31 -9.81 -3.09 4.62
N PHE A 32 -8.91 -2.64 3.74
CA PHE A 32 -8.21 -1.38 3.90
C PHE A 32 -9.19 -0.22 3.93
N LEU A 33 -10.10 -0.12 2.95
CA LEU A 33 -11.09 0.94 2.85
C LEU A 33 -12.02 0.97 4.06
N VAL A 34 -12.42 -0.18 4.61
CA VAL A 34 -13.30 -0.23 5.79
C VAL A 34 -12.57 0.15 7.08
N ARG A 35 -11.30 -0.23 7.23
CA ARG A 35 -10.55 -0.03 8.48
C ARG A 35 -9.79 1.29 8.53
N HIS A 36 -9.44 1.83 7.37
CA HIS A 36 -8.53 2.96 7.20
C HIS A 36 -9.11 4.00 6.24
N GLU A 37 -10.45 4.10 6.16
CA GLU A 37 -11.14 5.14 5.39
C GLU A 37 -10.65 6.54 5.80
N GLU A 38 -10.58 6.81 7.10
CA GLU A 38 -10.12 8.09 7.63
C GLU A 38 -8.66 8.38 7.28
N ASP A 39 -7.79 7.36 7.27
CA ASP A 39 -6.38 7.51 6.88
C ASP A 39 -6.23 7.81 5.38
N LYS A 40 -7.11 7.22 4.55
CA LYS A 40 -7.19 7.49 3.12
C LYS A 40 -7.72 8.90 2.87
N ASP A 41 -8.74 9.34 3.58
CA ASP A 41 -9.29 10.70 3.46
C ASP A 41 -8.33 11.77 4.01
N ALA A 42 -7.55 11.43 5.03
CA ALA A 42 -6.50 12.27 5.59
C ALA A 42 -5.21 12.29 4.74
N MET A 43 -5.17 11.58 3.60
CA MET A 43 -4.04 11.66 2.67
C MET A 43 -3.84 13.10 2.22
N LYS A 44 -2.57 13.53 2.20
CA LYS A 44 -2.21 14.84 1.68
C LYS A 44 -2.00 14.78 0.17
N LYS A 45 -2.12 15.92 -0.48
CA LYS A 45 -1.83 16.06 -1.91
C LYS A 45 -0.43 15.54 -2.24
N GLY A 46 -0.37 14.56 -3.14
CA GLY A 46 0.88 13.90 -3.54
C GLY A 46 1.27 12.69 -2.69
N GLU A 47 0.47 12.32 -1.68
CA GLU A 47 0.56 11.01 -1.04
C GLU A 47 -0.18 9.96 -1.87
N GLU A 48 0.34 8.74 -1.83
CA GLU A 48 -0.25 7.56 -2.46
C GLU A 48 -0.30 6.42 -1.44
N ILE A 49 -1.31 5.56 -1.55
CA ILE A 49 -1.34 4.28 -0.84
C ILE A 49 -1.25 3.18 -1.87
N LEU A 50 -0.30 2.27 -1.66
CA LEU A 50 -0.01 1.15 -2.52
C LEU A 50 -0.37 -0.13 -1.78
N ILE A 51 -1.19 -0.97 -2.39
CA ILE A 51 -1.58 -2.27 -1.86
C ILE A 51 -1.17 -3.34 -2.85
N PHE A 52 -0.34 -4.28 -2.42
CA PHE A 52 0.13 -5.37 -3.26
C PHE A 52 0.45 -6.62 -2.43
N GLU A 53 0.42 -7.76 -3.08
CA GLU A 53 0.69 -9.06 -2.45
C GLU A 53 2.16 -9.15 -2.00
N ALA A 54 2.36 -9.74 -0.81
CA ALA A 54 3.66 -9.93 -0.20
C ALA A 54 4.42 -11.07 -0.88
N ASP A 55 5.22 -10.74 -1.89
CA ASP A 55 6.21 -11.67 -2.47
C ASP A 55 7.51 -11.69 -1.62
N GLY A 56 7.38 -12.18 -0.38
CA GLY A 56 8.47 -12.27 0.60
C GLY A 56 8.66 -11.02 1.47
N ASP A 57 9.91 -10.77 1.86
CA ASP A 57 10.26 -9.63 2.72
C ASP A 57 10.18 -8.30 1.97
N LEU A 58 9.53 -7.32 2.59
CA LEU A 58 9.45 -5.96 2.09
C LEU A 58 10.85 -5.33 2.05
N LYS A 59 11.28 -4.89 0.86
CA LYS A 59 12.58 -4.24 0.65
C LYS A 59 12.39 -2.77 0.32
N PHE A 60 13.32 -1.96 0.80
CA PHE A 60 13.43 -0.54 0.48
C PHE A 60 14.74 -0.29 -0.25
N ASP A 61 14.72 0.65 -1.20
CA ASP A 61 15.91 1.13 -1.89
C ASP A 61 16.66 2.19 -1.06
N GLU A 62 17.76 2.72 -1.60
CA GLU A 62 18.59 3.74 -0.95
C GLU A 62 17.84 5.07 -0.67
N ASN A 63 16.70 5.29 -1.32
CA ASN A 63 15.84 6.46 -1.15
C ASN A 63 14.65 6.18 -0.21
N ASN A 64 14.67 5.05 0.52
CA ASN A 64 13.53 4.55 1.28
C ASN A 64 12.25 4.41 0.45
N ARG A 65 12.38 4.05 -0.83
CA ARG A 65 11.24 3.67 -1.67
C ARG A 65 11.05 2.17 -1.63
N VAL A 66 9.80 1.75 -1.56
CA VAL A 66 9.50 0.33 -1.59
C VAL A 66 9.90 -0.24 -2.94
N VAL A 67 10.65 -1.33 -2.93
CA VAL A 67 10.96 -2.10 -4.14
C VAL A 67 9.68 -2.82 -4.52
N LEU A 68 8.98 -2.28 -5.52
CA LEU A 68 7.71 -2.82 -5.98
C LEU A 68 7.90 -4.24 -6.53
N PRO A 69 6.92 -5.14 -6.33
CA PRO A 69 6.99 -6.48 -6.87
C PRO A 69 7.03 -6.40 -8.41
N THR A 70 7.87 -7.22 -9.02
CA THR A 70 8.03 -7.27 -10.49
C THR A 70 6.89 -8.00 -11.19
N LYS A 71 6.02 -8.67 -10.42
CA LYS A 71 4.87 -9.46 -10.86
C LYS A 71 3.72 -9.28 -9.87
N GLY A 72 2.50 -9.51 -10.35
CA GLY A 72 1.28 -9.37 -9.55
C GLY A 72 0.58 -8.04 -9.81
N GLU A 73 -0.66 -7.97 -9.33
CA GLU A 73 -1.47 -6.76 -9.39
C GLU A 73 -1.19 -5.86 -8.18
N MET A 74 -1.41 -4.57 -8.36
CA MET A 74 -1.28 -3.57 -7.32
C MET A 74 -2.40 -2.56 -7.43
N ILE A 75 -3.03 -2.25 -6.30
CA ILE A 75 -3.99 -1.15 -6.19
C ILE A 75 -3.26 0.09 -5.70
N ILE A 76 -3.56 1.23 -6.33
CA ILE A 76 -3.00 2.52 -5.98
C ILE A 76 -4.14 3.49 -5.68
N HIS A 77 -4.24 3.94 -4.44
CA HIS A 77 -5.07 5.08 -4.07
C HIS A 77 -4.23 6.35 -4.14
N ARG A 78 -4.72 7.35 -4.87
CA ARG A 78 -4.07 8.66 -5.02
C ARG A 78 -5.07 9.75 -4.66
N GLN A 79 -4.64 10.75 -3.90
CA GLN A 79 -5.44 11.94 -3.75
C GLN A 79 -5.19 12.89 -4.94
N LEU A 80 -6.13 12.92 -5.89
CA LEU A 80 -6.08 13.75 -7.10
C LEU A 80 -6.91 15.03 -6.90
N SER A 81 -6.40 15.94 -6.05
CA SER A 81 -6.91 17.31 -5.81
C SER A 81 -8.14 17.47 -4.92
#